data_AF-G4YGD9-F1
#
_entry.id   AF-G4YGD9-F1
#
_cell.length_a   1.000
_cell.length_b   1.000
_cell.length_c   1.000
_cell.angle_alpha   90.00
_cell.angle_beta   90.00
_cell.angle_gamma   90.00
#
_symmetry.space_group_name_H-M   'P 1'
#
loop_
_entity.id
_entity.type
_entity.pdbx_description
1 polymer ?
#
loop_
_entity_poly.entity_id
_entity_poly.type
_entity_poly.pdbx_seq_one_letter_code
_entity_poly.pdbx_strand_id
1 'polypeptide(L)'
;ARMNEQIAAQAVRLEAITSKPPAARKAEPPKYHGTLNEDLELWFFMIEQYYADYHPIMVENSPAFVTMVSCYLAPTPMNWYRQFVAECDRAQIVRTWETFKGAMRKR
;
A
#
# COMPACT_ATOMS: atom_id res chain seq x y z
N ALA A 1 36.25 -35.17 8.67
CA ALA A 1 36.41 -33.72 8.81
C ALA A 1 35.97 -32.99 7.53
N ARG A 2 36.69 -33.11 6.40
CA ARG A 2 36.42 -32.36 5.15
C ARG A 2 35.02 -32.47 4.55
N MET A 3 34.39 -33.65 4.61
CA MET A 3 33.03 -33.86 4.07
C MET A 3 31.99 -33.02 4.83
N ASN A 4 32.09 -32.96 6.16
CA ASN A 4 31.13 -32.21 6.98
C ASN A 4 31.29 -30.70 6.80
N GLU A 5 32.52 -30.23 6.56
CA GLU A 5 32.80 -28.81 6.26
C GLU A 5 32.19 -28.40 4.91
N GLN A 6 32.24 -29.28 3.90
CA GLN A 6 31.60 -29.06 2.60
C GLN A 6 30.07 -29.02 2.69
N ILE A 7 29.47 -29.91 3.48
CA ILE A 7 28.02 -29.93 3.70
C ILE A 7 27.58 -28.65 4.44
N ALA A 8 28.30 -28.23 5.47
CA ALA A 8 28.00 -27.00 6.20
C ALA A 8 28.12 -25.75 5.30
N ALA A 9 29.17 -25.67 4.48
CA ALA A 9 29.35 -24.57 3.54
C ALA A 9 28.24 -24.51 2.47
N GLN A 10 27.76 -25.66 2.00
CA GLN A 10 26.64 -25.73 1.07
C GLN A 10 25.31 -25.33 1.71
N ALA A 11 25.07 -25.73 2.97
CA ALA A 11 23.89 -25.33 3.72
C ALA A 11 23.82 -23.81 3.93
N VAL A 12 24.92 -23.19 4.36
CA VAL A 12 25.01 -21.72 4.54
C VAL A 12 24.78 -20.98 3.22
N ARG A 13 25.32 -21.50 2.11
CA ARG A 13 25.13 -20.90 0.79
C ARG A 13 23.68 -21.02 0.31
N LEU A 14 23.03 -22.14 0.60
CA LEU A 14 21.62 -22.35 0.30
C LEU A 14 20.74 -21.42 1.14
N GLU A 15 21.02 -21.29 2.43
CA GLU A 15 20.33 -20.35 3.33
C GLU A 15 20.50 -18.90 2.88
N ALA A 16 21.67 -18.51 2.38
CA ALA A 16 21.88 -17.16 1.82
C ALA A 16 21.11 -16.91 0.51
N ILE A 17 20.84 -17.96 -0.27
CA ILE A 17 20.05 -17.88 -1.51
C ILE A 17 18.54 -17.90 -1.21
N THR A 18 18.12 -18.64 -0.18
CA THR A 18 16.71 -18.75 0.23
C THR A 18 16.29 -17.65 1.20
N SER A 19 17.24 -17.03 1.91
CA SER A 19 16.98 -15.84 2.70
C SER A 19 16.61 -14.73 1.74
N LYS A 20 15.30 -14.45 1.63
CA LYS A 20 14.84 -13.19 1.09
C LYS A 20 15.62 -12.10 1.82
N PRO A 21 16.28 -11.16 1.12
CA PRO A 21 16.80 -9.97 1.77
C PRO A 21 15.68 -9.43 2.66
N PRO A 22 15.94 -8.96 3.88
CA PRO A 22 14.92 -8.24 4.64
C PRO A 22 14.39 -7.20 3.66
N ALA A 23 13.12 -7.33 3.27
CA ALA A 23 12.55 -6.51 2.21
C ALA A 23 12.95 -5.09 2.56
N ALA A 24 13.80 -4.46 1.74
CA ALA A 24 14.25 -3.11 1.99
C ALA A 24 12.96 -2.34 2.26
N ARG A 25 12.77 -1.87 3.50
CA ARG A 25 11.47 -1.36 3.95
C ARG A 25 11.02 -0.40 2.87
N LYS A 26 9.98 -0.77 2.12
CA LYS A 26 9.52 0.03 1.00
C LYS A 26 9.30 1.41 1.57
N ALA A 27 9.86 2.44 0.94
CA ALA A 27 9.75 3.79 1.44
C ALA A 27 8.26 4.09 1.65
N GLU A 28 7.92 4.68 2.79
CA GLU A 28 6.53 5.04 3.06
C GLU A 28 6.01 5.94 1.94
N PRO A 29 4.75 5.75 1.50
CA PRO A 29 4.15 6.59 0.48
C PRO A 29 4.17 8.06 0.92
N PRO A 30 4.44 9.00 0.00
CA PRO A 30 4.37 10.42 0.33
C PRO A 30 2.93 10.83 0.67
N LYS A 31 2.81 11.92 1.44
CA LYS A 31 1.52 12.59 1.65
C LYS A 31 1.03 13.18 0.32
N TYR A 32 -0.23 12.93 -0.03
CA TYR A 32 -0.88 13.59 -1.16
C TYR A 32 -1.49 14.91 -0.72
N HIS A 33 -1.08 16.02 -1.34
CA HIS A 33 -1.55 17.36 -1.03
C HIS A 33 -2.69 17.82 -1.94
N GLY A 34 -2.89 17.16 -3.08
CA GLY A 34 -3.89 17.53 -4.07
C GLY A 34 -3.58 18.85 -4.77
N THR A 35 -2.29 19.14 -4.95
CA THR A 35 -1.82 20.29 -5.73
C THR A 35 -1.77 19.96 -7.22
N LEU A 36 -1.81 20.97 -8.10
CA LEU A 36 -1.82 20.78 -9.56
C LEU A 36 -0.55 20.09 -10.11
N ASN A 37 0.54 20.08 -9.33
CA ASN A 37 1.81 19.52 -9.72
C ASN A 37 2.00 18.07 -9.22
N GLU A 38 1.09 17.57 -8.38
CA GLU A 38 1.15 16.19 -7.91
C GLU A 38 0.44 15.27 -8.90
N ASP A 39 1.11 14.18 -9.26
CA ASP A 39 0.53 13.13 -10.07
C ASP A 39 -0.26 12.16 -9.19
N LEU A 40 -1.59 12.19 -9.36
CA LEU A 40 -2.52 11.36 -8.61
C LEU A 40 -2.36 9.86 -8.92
N GLU A 41 -2.11 9.50 -10.18
CA GLU A 41 -1.97 8.10 -10.58
C GLU A 41 -0.66 7.53 -10.06
N LEU A 42 0.42 8.32 -10.09
CA LEU A 42 1.68 7.95 -9.46
C LEU A 42 1.51 7.75 -7.94
N TRP A 43 0.71 8.58 -7.28
CA TRP A 43 0.43 8.42 -5.86
C TRP A 43 -0.33 7.13 -5.55
N PHE A 44 -1.36 6.78 -6.34
CA PHE A 44 -2.03 5.48 -6.21
C PHE A 44 -1.06 4.32 -6.40
N PHE A 45 -0.21 4.40 -7.42
CA PHE A 45 0.79 3.36 -7.68
C PHE A 45 1.73 3.18 -6.48
N MET A 46 2.23 4.27 -5.88
CA MET A 46 3.10 4.19 -4.70
C MET A 46 2.41 3.53 -3.49
N ILE A 47 1.13 3.85 -3.25
CA ILE A 47 0.32 3.21 -2.20
C ILE A 47 0.18 1.70 -2.46
N GLU A 48 -0.21 1.34 -3.69
CA GLU A 48 -0.38 -0.06 -4.09
C GLU A 48 0.92 -0.84 -3.97
N GLN A 49 2.05 -0.25 -4.39
CA GLN A 49 3.38 -0.87 -4.26
C GLN A 49 3.80 -1.07 -2.80
N TYR A 50 3.52 -0.09 -1.93
CA TYR A 50 3.84 -0.16 -0.51
C TYR A 50 3.08 -1.30 0.20
N TYR A 51 1.79 -1.46 -0.13
CA TYR A 51 0.95 -2.51 0.45
C TYR A 51 0.93 -3.83 -0.34
N ALA A 52 1.67 -3.96 -1.44
CA ALA A 52 1.67 -5.16 -2.28
C ALA A 52 2.02 -6.45 -1.51
N ASP A 53 2.88 -6.36 -0.49
CA ASP A 53 3.26 -7.51 0.36
C ASP A 53 2.27 -7.74 1.52
N TYR A 54 1.44 -6.75 1.85
CA TYR A 54 0.37 -6.81 2.87
C TYR A 54 -0.98 -7.20 2.23
N HIS A 55 -0.92 -8.31 1.50
CA HIS A 55 -1.94 -8.80 0.57
C HIS A 55 -3.36 -8.99 1.14
N PRO A 56 -3.58 -9.42 2.40
CA PRO A 56 -4.95 -9.70 2.89
C PRO A 56 -5.85 -8.46 2.88
N ILE A 57 -5.34 -7.32 3.37
CA ILE A 57 -6.13 -6.09 3.52
C ILE A 57 -6.41 -5.45 2.15
N MET A 58 -5.45 -5.55 1.23
CA MET A 58 -5.58 -5.08 -0.16
C MET A 58 -6.61 -5.90 -0.95
N VAL A 59 -6.58 -7.24 -0.83
CA VAL A 59 -7.45 -8.13 -1.62
C VAL A 59 -8.89 -8.15 -1.14
N GLU A 60 -9.12 -7.93 0.15
CA GLU A 60 -10.47 -7.90 0.69
C GLU A 60 -11.31 -6.72 0.17
N ASN A 61 -10.72 -5.78 -0.60
CA ASN A 61 -11.41 -4.57 -1.09
C ASN A 61 -12.19 -3.87 0.04
N SER A 62 -11.63 -3.90 1.25
CA SER A 62 -12.37 -3.55 2.45
C SER A 62 -12.30 -2.04 2.73
N PRO A 63 -13.32 -1.47 3.41
CA PRO A 63 -13.27 -0.10 3.91
C PRO A 63 -12.07 0.18 4.84
N ALA A 64 -11.52 -0.85 5.48
CA ALA A 64 -10.35 -0.73 6.34
C ALA A 64 -9.13 -0.28 5.54
N PHE A 65 -8.94 -0.80 4.34
CA PHE A 65 -7.83 -0.38 3.48
C PHE A 65 -7.92 1.11 3.13
N VAL A 66 -9.10 1.58 2.71
CA VAL A 66 -9.33 2.99 2.40
C VAL A 66 -9.10 3.88 3.63
N THR A 67 -9.46 3.40 4.82
CA THR A 67 -9.19 4.10 6.08
C THR A 67 -7.68 4.22 6.34
N MET A 68 -6.91 3.16 6.10
CA MET A 68 -5.44 3.21 6.21
C MET A 68 -4.83 4.17 5.18
N VAL A 69 -5.28 4.13 3.93
CA VAL A 69 -4.79 5.04 2.89
C VAL A 69 -5.11 6.50 3.21
N SER A 70 -6.21 6.78 3.91
CA SER A 70 -6.54 8.14 4.35
C SER A 70 -5.43 8.77 5.22
N CYS A 71 -4.66 7.95 5.95
CA CYS A 71 -3.51 8.41 6.71
C CYS A 71 -2.41 9.02 5.84
N TYR A 72 -2.42 8.83 4.52
CA TYR A 72 -1.49 9.44 3.57
C TYR A 72 -2.05 10.68 2.85
N LEU A 73 -3.20 11.20 3.29
CA LEU A 73 -3.73 12.46 2.78
C LEU A 73 -3.23 13.65 3.61
N ALA A 74 -2.92 14.76 2.95
CA ALA A 74 -2.71 16.06 3.59
C ALA A 74 -4.08 16.69 3.97
N PRO A 75 -4.11 17.83 4.68
CA PRO A 75 -5.35 18.42 5.18
C PRO A 75 -6.44 18.64 4.12
N THR A 76 -6.08 19.15 2.93
CA THR A 76 -7.07 19.47 1.89
C THR A 76 -7.74 18.20 1.31
N PRO A 77 -7.00 17.18 0.82
CA PRO A 77 -7.63 15.92 0.40
C PRO A 77 -8.30 15.15 1.55
N MET A 78 -7.82 15.29 2.79
CA MET A 78 -8.46 14.72 3.97
C MET A 78 -9.83 15.34 4.27
N ASN A 79 -10.01 16.64 4.03
CA ASN A 79 -11.32 17.29 4.14
C ASN A 79 -12.32 16.71 3.12
N TRP A 80 -11.88 16.52 1.89
CA TRP A 80 -12.67 15.84 0.85
C TRP A 80 -12.99 14.39 1.23
N TYR A 81 -12.01 13.65 1.77
CA TYR A 81 -12.22 12.26 2.18
C TYR A 81 -13.37 12.12 3.20
N ARG A 82 -13.47 13.05 4.16
CA ARG A 82 -14.60 13.05 5.12
C ARG A 82 -15.95 13.24 4.45
N GLN A 83 -16.02 14.05 3.39
CA GLN A 83 -17.23 14.21 2.59
C GLN A 83 -17.54 12.94 1.81
N PHE A 84 -16.54 12.37 1.12
CA PHE A 84 -16.65 11.08 0.43
C PHE A 84 -17.18 9.97 1.33
N VAL A 85 -16.67 9.87 2.57
CA VAL A 85 -17.15 8.91 3.58
C VAL A 85 -18.63 9.08 3.86
N ALA A 86 -19.07 10.31 4.13
CA ALA A 86 -20.48 10.61 4.41
C ALA A 86 -21.39 10.36 3.20
N GLU A 87 -20.90 10.59 1.99
CA GLU A 87 -21.63 10.29 0.75
C GLU A 87 -21.78 8.79 0.52
N CYS A 88 -20.72 8.01 0.71
CA CYS A 88 -20.76 6.56 0.63
C CYS A 88 -21.73 5.97 1.67
N ASP A 89 -21.70 6.46 2.91
CA ASP A 89 -22.63 6.01 3.96
C ASP A 89 -24.08 6.31 3.58
N ARG A 90 -24.36 7.53 3.09
CA ARG A 90 -25.71 7.91 2.64
C ARG A 90 -26.18 7.08 1.45
N ALA A 91 -25.30 6.79 0.50
CA ALA A 91 -25.62 6.04 -0.71
C ALA A 91 -25.53 4.52 -0.53
N GLN A 92 -25.16 4.02 0.66
CA GLN A 92 -24.91 2.61 0.94
C GLN A 92 -23.88 1.99 -0.03
N ILE A 93 -22.88 2.78 -0.42
CA ILE A 93 -21.78 2.35 -1.29
C ILE A 93 -20.63 1.86 -0.42
N VAL A 94 -20.15 0.65 -0.70
CA VAL A 94 -18.96 0.11 -0.03
C VAL A 94 -17.72 0.90 -0.46
N ARG A 95 -16.97 1.42 0.51
CA ARG A 95 -15.71 2.15 0.30
C ARG A 95 -14.57 1.20 -0.05
N THR A 96 -14.63 0.60 -1.24
CA THR A 96 -13.52 -0.18 -1.78
C THR A 96 -12.40 0.74 -2.26
N TRP A 97 -11.20 0.17 -2.50
CA TRP A 97 -10.10 0.93 -3.09
C TRP A 97 -10.47 1.51 -4.47
N GLU A 98 -11.17 0.73 -5.29
CA GLU A 98 -11.58 1.17 -6.62
C GLU A 98 -12.61 2.29 -6.57
N THR A 99 -13.58 2.22 -5.65
CA THR A 99 -14.54 3.30 -5.42
C THR A 99 -13.84 4.59 -5.01
N PHE A 100 -12.84 4.49 -4.12
CA PHE A 100 -12.05 5.63 -3.68
C PHE A 100 -11.24 6.25 -4.83
N LYS A 101 -10.50 5.43 -5.61
CA LYS A 101 -9.75 5.91 -6.78
C LYS A 101 -10.67 6.59 -7.79
N GLY A 102 -11.81 5.97 -8.10
CA GLY A 102 -12.80 6.51 -9.02
C GLY A 102 -13.42 7.83 -8.56
N ALA A 103 -13.64 8.01 -7.25
CA ALA A 103 -14.12 9.27 -6.69
C ALA A 103 -13.04 10.36 -6.69
N MET A 104 -11.81 10.01 -6.32
CA MET A 104 -10.71 10.97 -6.23
C MET A 104 -10.27 11.50 -7.61
N ARG A 105 -10.34 10.68 -8.66
CA ARG A 105 -10.09 11.13 -10.05
C ARG A 105 -11.11 12.15 -10.57
N LYS A 106 -12.30 12.22 -9.96
CA LYS A 106 -13.39 13.13 -10.36
C LYS A 106 -13.43 14.43 -9.55
N ARG A 107 -12.58 14.53 -8.52
CA ARG A 107 -12.46 15.71 -7.67
C ARG A 107 -11.75 16.84 -8.42
#